data_AF-A0A0X3WEP1-F1
#
_entry.id   AF-A0A0X3WEP1-F1
#
_cell.length_a   1.000
_cell.length_b   1.000
_cell.length_c   1.000
_cell.angle_alpha   90.00
_cell.angle_beta   90.00
_cell.angle_gamma   90.00
#
_symmetry.space_group_name_H-M   'P 1'
#
loop_
_entity.id
_entity.type
_entity.pdbx_description
1 polymer ?
#
loop_
_entity_poly.entity_id
_entity_poly.type
_entity_poly.pdbx_seq_one_letter_code
_entity_poly.pdbx_strand_id
1 'polypeptide(L)'
;MALALATAASAAPLSPCTLQVVHSDGSVSSRQVAVGQCVRISVFTDITQIVVGNGTGHGSLTAYQFPNCTGNVVRQGPSPVFFNPPATVGAVRIDSCP
;
A
#
# COMPACT_ATOMS: atom_id res chain seq x y z
N MET A 1 7.90 -13.31 -40.38
CA MET A 1 6.42 -13.19 -40.31
C MET A 1 6.00 -13.50 -38.88
N ALA A 2 5.40 -12.50 -38.20
CA ALA A 2 4.43 -12.50 -37.06
C ALA A 2 4.52 -13.59 -35.95
N LEU A 3 4.23 -13.36 -34.68
CA LEU A 3 3.29 -12.44 -34.02
C LEU A 3 3.83 -12.05 -32.62
N ALA A 4 3.78 -10.77 -32.26
CA ALA A 4 3.88 -10.33 -30.86
C ALA A 4 2.46 -10.31 -30.27
N LEU A 5 2.18 -11.17 -29.29
CA LEU A 5 0.95 -11.10 -28.50
C LEU A 5 1.07 -9.94 -27.49
N ALA A 6 0.57 -8.77 -27.88
CA ALA A 6 0.32 -7.69 -26.93
C ALA A 6 -0.94 -8.04 -26.12
N THR A 7 -0.75 -8.63 -24.94
CA THR A 7 -1.81 -8.70 -23.94
C THR A 7 -2.00 -7.29 -23.38
N ALA A 8 -2.90 -6.52 -23.99
CA ALA A 8 -3.40 -5.30 -23.40
C ALA A 8 -4.26 -5.68 -22.19
N ALA A 9 -3.64 -5.79 -21.03
CA ALA A 9 -4.36 -5.68 -19.77
C ALA A 9 -5.01 -4.28 -19.81
N SER A 10 -6.33 -4.25 -19.92
CA SER A 10 -7.12 -3.04 -19.75
C SER A 10 -6.91 -2.54 -18.32
N ALA A 11 -5.85 -1.76 -18.12
CA ALA A 11 -5.75 -0.85 -16.99
C ALA A 11 -6.84 0.20 -17.20
N ALA A 12 -8.04 -0.09 -16.72
CA ALA A 12 -8.97 0.97 -16.37
C ALA A 12 -8.18 2.01 -15.58
N PRO A 13 -8.38 3.32 -15.80
CA PRO A 13 -7.77 4.35 -14.98
C PRO A 13 -8.37 4.25 -13.57
N LEU A 14 -7.89 3.29 -12.79
CA LEU A 14 -8.11 3.22 -11.36
C LEU A 14 -7.39 4.45 -10.83
N SER A 15 -8.14 5.43 -10.29
CA SER A 15 -7.58 6.66 -9.71
C SER A 15 -6.34 6.32 -8.89
N PRO A 16 -5.13 6.69 -9.36
CA PRO A 16 -3.91 6.24 -8.72
C PRO A 16 -3.78 6.95 -7.37
N CYS A 17 -3.77 6.17 -6.30
CA CYS A 17 -3.39 6.66 -4.98
C CYS A 17 -1.89 6.63 -4.82
N THR A 18 -1.39 7.45 -3.91
CA THR A 18 -0.04 7.34 -3.40
C THR A 18 -0.10 6.66 -2.04
N LEU A 19 0.62 5.55 -1.91
CA LEU A 19 0.97 4.94 -0.64
C LEU A 19 2.28 5.55 -0.15
N GLN A 20 2.29 6.04 1.07
CA GLN A 20 3.47 6.50 1.79
C GLN A 20 3.65 5.63 3.04
N VAL A 21 4.86 5.14 3.25
CA VAL A 21 5.25 4.36 4.42
C VAL A 21 6.36 5.13 5.12
N VAL A 22 6.10 5.50 6.37
CA VAL A 22 7.04 6.22 7.23
C VAL A 22 7.63 5.23 8.23
N HIS A 23 8.95 5.26 8.33
CA HIS A 23 9.73 4.43 9.23
C HIS A 23 10.14 5.21 10.48
N SER A 24 10.59 4.50 11.52
CA SER A 24 11.00 5.10 12.78
C SER A 24 12.27 5.96 12.67
N ASP A 25 13.09 5.72 11.65
CA ASP A 25 14.28 6.51 11.29
C ASP A 25 13.92 7.83 10.58
N GLY A 26 12.63 8.07 10.30
CA GLY A 26 12.12 9.22 9.55
C GLY A 26 12.13 9.04 8.04
N SER A 27 12.60 7.90 7.52
CA SER A 27 12.57 7.61 6.09
C SER A 27 11.13 7.44 5.60
N VAL A 28 10.83 8.01 4.43
CA VAL A 28 9.50 7.90 3.79
C VAL A 28 9.64 7.25 2.43
N SER A 29 9.04 6.07 2.28
CA SER A 29 8.91 5.40 0.98
C SER A 29 7.55 5.73 0.38
N SER A 30 7.51 6.28 -0.83
CA SER A 30 6.27 6.57 -1.55
C SER A 30 6.17 5.77 -2.85
N ARG A 31 4.95 5.39 -3.21
CA ARG A 31 4.65 4.57 -4.41
C ARG A 31 3.22 4.83 -4.88
N GLN A 32 3.03 4.87 -6.21
CA GLN A 32 1.69 4.83 -6.78
C GLN A 32 1.08 3.42 -6.66
N VAL A 33 -0.17 3.37 -6.25
CA VAL A 33 -0.96 2.16 -5.98
C VAL A 33 -2.38 2.36 -6.48
N ALA A 34 -3.09 1.26 -6.70
CA ALA A 34 -4.51 1.29 -7.04
C ALA A 34 -5.33 0.49 -6.03
N VAL A 35 -6.63 0.77 -5.95
CA VAL A 35 -7.57 0.01 -5.11
C VAL A 35 -7.52 -1.48 -5.48
N GLY A 36 -7.53 -2.35 -4.47
CA GLY A 36 -7.41 -3.79 -4.62
C GLY A 36 -5.97 -4.30 -4.82
N GLN A 37 -4.98 -3.42 -4.99
CA GLN A 37 -3.59 -3.85 -5.06
C GLN A 37 -3.09 -4.31 -3.69
N CYS A 38 -2.37 -5.44 -3.70
CA CYS A 38 -1.55 -5.87 -2.59
C CYS A 38 -0.11 -5.37 -2.80
N VAL A 39 0.36 -4.60 -1.83
CA VAL A 39 1.55 -3.80 -1.97
C VAL A 39 2.58 -4.28 -0.95
N ARG A 40 3.61 -4.99 -1.43
CA ARG A 40 4.68 -5.51 -0.56
C ARG A 40 5.55 -4.36 -0.04
N ILE A 41 5.82 -4.35 1.26
CA ILE A 41 6.74 -3.39 1.87
C ILE A 41 8.13 -4.02 1.89
N SER A 42 9.12 -3.34 1.31
CA SER A 42 10.50 -3.85 1.20
C SER A 42 11.18 -3.92 2.57
N VAL A 43 10.99 -2.88 3.38
CA VAL A 43 11.45 -2.83 4.78
C VAL A 43 10.21 -2.96 5.65
N PHE A 44 9.94 -4.16 6.16
CA PHE A 44 8.68 -4.43 6.87
C PHE A 44 8.78 -4.24 8.38
N THR A 45 9.92 -3.80 8.93
CA THR A 45 10.08 -3.50 10.35
C THR A 45 10.07 -2.00 10.59
N ASP A 46 9.83 -1.62 11.85
CA ASP A 46 9.99 -0.24 12.32
C ASP A 46 9.07 0.78 11.63
N ILE A 47 7.90 0.34 11.17
CA ILE A 47 6.93 1.21 10.50
C ILE A 47 6.13 1.95 11.57
N THR A 48 6.12 3.27 11.48
CA THR A 48 5.43 4.17 12.42
C THR A 48 4.13 4.71 11.84
N GLN A 49 4.07 4.88 10.52
CA GLN A 49 2.90 5.42 9.85
C GLN A 49 2.78 4.89 8.42
N ILE A 50 1.54 4.61 7.99
CA ILE A 50 1.21 4.28 6.60
C ILE A 50 0.07 5.19 6.17
N VAL A 51 0.25 5.87 5.04
CA VAL A 51 -0.72 6.80 4.47
C VAL A 51 -1.08 6.34 3.07
N VAL A 52 -2.36 6.23 2.75
CA VAL A 52 -2.84 6.11 1.37
C VAL A 52 -3.76 7.29 1.06
N GLY A 53 -3.54 7.92 -0.08
CA GLY A 53 -4.34 9.07 -0.50
C GLY A 53 -3.88 9.67 -1.81
N ASN A 54 -4.55 10.75 -2.22
CA ASN A 54 -4.18 11.51 -3.41
C ASN A 54 -4.26 13.01 -3.09
N GLY A 55 -3.15 13.56 -2.59
CA GLY A 55 -3.01 14.99 -2.24
C GLY A 55 -3.87 15.43 -1.06
N THR A 56 -5.16 15.62 -1.30
CA THR A 56 -6.13 16.20 -0.35
C THR A 56 -7.08 15.18 0.27
N GLY A 57 -7.19 13.99 -0.32
CA GLY A 57 -8.03 12.90 0.19
C GLY A 57 -7.20 11.77 0.79
N HIS A 58 -7.77 11.08 1.79
CA HIS A 58 -7.23 9.83 2.32
C HIS A 58 -8.15 8.66 1.98
N GLY A 59 -7.55 7.54 1.63
CA GLY A 59 -8.25 6.28 1.39
C GLY A 59 -8.28 5.40 2.64
N SER A 60 -8.52 4.11 2.44
CA SER A 60 -8.42 3.08 3.48
C SER A 60 -7.50 1.95 3.04
N LEU A 61 -6.88 1.31 4.02
CA LEU A 61 -5.93 0.23 3.79
C LEU A 61 -6.01 -0.84 4.88
N THR A 62 -5.51 -2.02 4.53
CA THR A 62 -5.34 -3.15 5.44
C THR A 62 -3.87 -3.56 5.43
N ALA A 63 -3.20 -3.41 6.56
CA ALA A 63 -1.82 -3.81 6.78
C ALA A 63 -1.75 -5.26 7.27
N TYR A 64 -0.91 -6.07 6.65
CA TYR A 64 -0.70 -7.49 6.94
C TYR A 64 0.72 -7.73 7.46
N GLN A 65 0.85 -8.72 8.33
CA GLN A 65 2.14 -9.05 8.94
C GLN A 65 3.10 -9.67 7.92
N PHE A 66 2.60 -10.50 7.00
CA PHE A 66 3.42 -11.18 6.01
C PHE A 66 3.38 -10.50 4.64
N PRO A 67 4.43 -10.68 3.82
CA PRO A 67 4.40 -10.28 2.42
C PRO A 67 3.28 -11.02 1.67
N ASN A 68 2.72 -10.38 0.65
CA ASN A 68 1.61 -10.88 -0.19
C ASN A 68 0.20 -10.77 0.41
N CYS A 69 -0.01 -9.91 1.42
CA CYS A 69 -1.31 -9.68 2.05
C CYS A 69 -1.93 -10.95 2.64
N THR A 70 -1.08 -11.76 3.26
CA THR A 70 -1.44 -13.02 3.91
C THR A 70 -1.20 -12.96 5.41
N GLY A 71 -1.81 -13.92 6.12
CA GLY A 71 -1.74 -14.05 7.57
C GLY A 71 -2.47 -12.93 8.32
N ASN A 72 -1.98 -12.59 9.51
CA ASN A 72 -2.68 -11.71 10.43
C ASN A 72 -2.69 -10.26 9.93
N VAL A 73 -3.85 -9.63 10.07
CA VAL A 73 -4.03 -8.20 9.88
C VAL A 73 -3.44 -7.48 11.09
N VAL A 74 -2.41 -6.67 10.85
CA VAL A 74 -1.75 -5.86 11.88
C VAL A 74 -2.64 -4.66 12.22
N ARG A 75 -3.22 -4.04 11.19
CA ARG A 75 -4.13 -2.90 11.33
C ARG A 75 -4.96 -2.73 10.07
N GLN A 76 -6.17 -2.23 10.23
CA GLN A 76 -7.09 -1.93 9.13
C GLN A 76 -7.83 -0.64 9.43
N GLY A 77 -8.11 0.17 8.41
CA GLY A 77 -8.98 1.32 8.56
C GLY A 77 -8.66 2.47 7.61
N PRO A 78 -9.26 3.64 7.85
CA PRO A 78 -8.93 4.85 7.13
C PRO A 78 -7.47 5.26 7.38
N SER A 79 -6.82 5.73 6.33
CA SER A 79 -5.51 6.36 6.40
C SER A 79 -5.63 7.80 6.93
N PRO A 80 -4.62 8.37 7.62
CA PRO A 80 -3.34 7.76 7.97
C PRO A 80 -3.44 6.77 9.12
N VAL A 81 -2.71 5.67 8.99
CA VAL A 81 -2.64 4.59 9.96
C VAL A 81 -1.34 4.73 10.76
N PHE A 82 -1.46 4.94 12.08
CA PHE A 82 -0.31 5.09 12.99
C PHE A 82 -0.05 3.84 13.81
N PHE A 83 1.22 3.55 14.06
CA PHE A 83 1.71 2.43 14.85
C PHE A 83 2.58 2.95 16.00
N ASN A 84 2.08 2.79 17.22
CA ASN A 84 2.83 3.10 18.44
C ASN A 84 2.60 1.99 19.48
N PRO A 85 3.60 1.13 19.78
CA PRO A 85 4.99 1.13 19.27
C PRO A 85 5.09 0.82 17.75
N PRO A 86 6.25 1.05 17.11
CA PRO A 86 6.48 0.72 15.71
C PRO A 86 6.14 -0.75 15.41
N ALA A 87 5.51 -0.99 14.27
CA ALA A 87 4.99 -2.31 13.94
C ALA A 87 5.69 -2.95 12.74
N THR A 88 5.60 -4.27 12.68
CA THR A 88 6.08 -5.07 11.56
C THR A 88 4.96 -5.29 10.55
N VAL A 89 5.06 -4.71 9.34
CA VAL A 89 4.07 -4.81 8.26
C VAL A 89 4.72 -5.30 6.96
N GLY A 90 4.45 -6.55 6.59
CA GLY A 90 4.99 -7.18 5.37
C GLY A 90 4.31 -6.74 4.08
N ALA A 91 3.01 -6.41 4.14
CA ALA A 91 2.26 -5.96 2.98
C ALA A 91 1.09 -5.07 3.36
N VAL A 92 0.62 -4.26 2.42
CA VAL A 92 -0.55 -3.39 2.58
C VAL A 92 -1.49 -3.64 1.42
N ARG A 93 -2.76 -3.96 1.68
CA ARG A 93 -3.81 -3.97 0.68
C ARG A 93 -4.50 -2.62 0.67
N ILE A 94 -4.65 -2.02 -0.50
CA ILE A 94 -5.39 -0.77 -0.66
C ILE A 94 -6.87 -1.11 -0.77
N ASP A 95 -7.66 -0.70 0.22
CA ASP A 95 -9.07 -1.06 0.30
C ASP A 95 -9.95 0.01 -0.35
N SER A 96 -9.57 1.28 -0.23
CA SER A 96 -10.17 2.39 -0.98
C SER A 96 -9.19 3.52 -1.25
N CYS A 97 -9.54 4.33 -2.24
CA CYS A 97 -8.88 5.57 -2.62
C CYS A 97 -9.91 6.71 -2.55
N PRO A 98 -9.49 7.94 -2.20
CA PRO A 98 -10.33 9.12 -2.28
C PRO A 98 -10.67 9.48 -3.73
#